data_AF-A0A4Q7EWF8-F1
#
_entry.id   AF-A0A4Q7EWF8-F1
#
_cell.length_a   1.000
_cell.length_b   1.000
_cell.length_c   1.000
_cell.angle_alpha   90.00
_cell.angle_beta   90.00
_cell.angle_gamma   90.00
#
_symmetry.space_group_name_H-M   'P 1'
#
loop_
_entity.id
_entity.type
_entity.pdbx_description
1 polymer ?
#
loop_
_entity_poly.entity_id
_entity_poly.type
_entity_poly.pdbx_seq_one_letter_code
_entity_poly.pdbx_strand_id
1 'polypeptide(L)' 'MSTHSSLRPMDAFDPTEPAILHDRLSDTIITWTADQADDYRQSSRPREDGTVAWKAYLFDGWGNVLGG' A
#
# COMPACT_ATOMS: atom_id res chain seq x y z
N MET A 1 -15.80 8.33 -17.84
CA MET A 1 -14.65 7.43 -18.08
C MET A 1 -14.21 6.96 -16.72
N SER A 2 -14.74 5.82 -16.28
CA SER A 2 -14.58 5.25 -14.94
C SER A 2 -14.13 3.81 -15.19
N THR A 3 -13.08 3.21 -14.63
CA THR A 3 -12.57 3.22 -13.25
C THR A 3 -11.17 2.59 -13.25
N HIS A 4 -10.10 3.37 -13.14
CA HIS A 4 -8.77 2.83 -12.78
C HIS A 4 -8.45 3.16 -11.30
N SER A 5 -9.44 2.98 -10.42
CA SER A 5 -9.31 3.33 -8.99
C SER A 5 -9.92 2.24 -8.10
N SER A 6 -9.57 0.98 -8.36
CA SER A 6 -9.98 -0.16 -7.51
C SER A 6 -9.20 -0.25 -6.20
N LEU A 7 -8.11 0.51 -6.07
CA LEU A 7 -7.29 0.52 -4.86
C LEU A 7 -7.86 1.50 -3.84
N ARG A 8 -7.92 1.04 -2.60
CA ARG A 8 -8.32 1.78 -1.41
C ARG A 8 -7.19 2.72 -0.98
N PRO A 9 -7.52 3.85 -0.35
CA PRO A 9 -6.51 4.77 0.18
C PRO A 9 -5.70 4.13 1.31
N MET A 10 -4.41 4.49 1.40
CA MET A 10 -3.46 3.90 2.36
C MET A 10 -3.78 4.20 3.83
N ASP A 11 -4.67 5.14 4.13
CA ASP A 11 -5.11 5.46 5.49
C ASP A 11 -5.88 4.31 6.17
N ALA A 12 -6.60 3.53 5.37
CA ALA A 12 -7.39 2.38 5.81
C ALA A 12 -6.62 1.05 5.68
N PHE A 13 -5.35 1.10 5.30
CA PHE A 13 -4.53 -0.09 5.10
C PHE A 13 -4.22 -0.77 6.44
N ASP A 14 -4.57 -2.05 6.57
CA ASP A 14 -4.12 -2.89 7.68
C ASP A 14 -2.85 -3.65 7.30
N PRO A 15 -1.67 -3.30 7.85
CA PRO A 15 -0.44 -3.99 7.53
C PRO A 15 -0.38 -5.42 8.08
N THR A 16 -1.31 -5.85 8.93
CA THR A 16 -1.34 -7.24 9.46
C THR A 16 -2.06 -8.23 8.56
N GLU A 17 -2.73 -7.77 7.51
CA GLU A 17 -3.37 -8.65 6.54
C GLU A 17 -2.58 -8.68 5.21
N PRO A 18 -2.53 -9.84 4.52
CA PRO A 18 -1.97 -9.91 3.17
C PRO A 18 -2.75 -9.00 2.22
N ALA A 19 -2.03 -8.16 1.49
CA ALA A 19 -2.61 -7.17 0.59
C ALA A 19 -1.77 -7.01 -0.68
N ILE A 20 -2.28 -6.22 -1.61
CA ILE A 20 -1.48 -5.64 -2.70
C ILE A 20 -1.35 -4.14 -2.44
N LEU A 21 -0.16 -3.59 -2.60
CA LEU A 21 0.11 -2.15 -2.53
C LEU A 21 0.52 -1.66 -3.91
N HIS A 22 0.11 -0.46 -4.28
CA HIS A 22 0.59 0.19 -5.49
C HIS A 22 1.71 1.16 -5.14
N ASP A 23 2.88 0.93 -5.74
CA ASP A 23 4.01 1.85 -5.65
C ASP A 23 3.94 2.89 -6.77
N ARG A 24 3.70 4.14 -6.38
CA ARG A 24 3.60 5.28 -7.29
C ARG A 24 4.92 5.62 -7.97
N LEU A 25 6.07 5.25 -7.40
CA LEU A 25 7.38 5.55 -8.00
C LEU A 25 7.65 4.69 -9.24
N SER A 26 7.32 3.41 -9.16
CA SER A 26 7.55 2.44 -10.24
C SER A 26 6.29 2.09 -11.04
N ASP A 27 5.12 2.56 -10.62
CA ASP A 27 3.82 2.20 -11.19
C ASP A 27 3.60 0.67 -11.17
N THR A 28 4.02 0.02 -10.07
CA THR A 28 3.94 -1.43 -9.91
C THR A 28 3.09 -1.84 -8.71
N ILE A 29 2.49 -3.02 -8.81
CA ILE A 29 1.80 -3.66 -7.70
C ILE A 29 2.80 -4.53 -6.93
N ILE A 30 2.98 -4.20 -5.66
CA ILE A 30 3.79 -4.93 -4.69
C ILE A 30 2.89 -5.81 -3.85
N THR A 31 3.22 -7.09 -3.74
CA THR A 31 2.56 -7.99 -2.79
C THR A 31 3.02 -7.67 -1.38
N TRP A 32 2.08 -7.35 -0.51
CA TRP A 32 2.31 -7.10 0.90
C TRP A 32 2.12 -8.36 1.73
N THR A 33 3.05 -8.63 2.64
CA THR A 33 2.95 -9.71 3.62
C THR A 33 3.01 -9.16 5.04
N ALA A 34 2.26 -9.79 5.94
CA ALA A 34 2.20 -9.40 7.35
C ALA A 34 3.56 -9.47 8.08
N ASP A 35 4.54 -10.19 7.52
CA ASP A 35 5.90 -10.28 8.07
C ASP A 35 6.60 -8.91 8.19
N GLN A 36 6.20 -7.94 7.36
CA GLN A 36 6.78 -6.60 7.33
C GLN A 36 5.93 -5.56 8.08
N ALA A 37 4.86 -6.00 8.76
CA ALA A 37 3.91 -5.12 9.45
C ALA A 37 4.55 -4.24 10.52
N ASP A 38 5.38 -4.83 11.37
CA ASP A 38 6.02 -4.11 12.47
C ASP A 38 7.01 -3.07 11.96
N ASP A 39 7.79 -3.42 10.93
CA ASP A 39 8.74 -2.51 10.29
C ASP A 39 8.01 -1.35 9.59
N TYR A 40 6.90 -1.63 8.91
CA TYR A 40 6.07 -0.58 8.30
C TYR A 40 5.45 0.34 9.34
N ARG A 41 4.88 -0.19 10.43
CA ARG A 41 4.34 0.66 11.51
C ARG A 41 5.39 1.58 12.13
N GLN A 42 6.64 1.13 12.25
CA GLN A 42 7.71 1.90 12.87
C GLN A 42 8.37 2.91 11.92
N SER A 43 8.51 2.57 10.63
CA SER A 43 9.30 3.36 9.67
C SER A 43 8.49 4.03 8.56
N SER A 44 7.21 3.67 8.41
CA SER A 44 6.33 4.33 7.43
C SER A 44 6.11 5.80 7.79
N ARG A 45 5.97 6.62 6.76
CA ARG A 45 5.74 8.06 6.88
C ARG A 45 4.57 8.45 5.98
N PRO A 46 3.36 8.55 6.55
CA PRO A 46 2.22 9.12 5.85
C PRO A 46 2.51 10.55 5.41
N ARG A 47 2.05 10.91 4.22
CA ARG A 47 2.17 12.25 3.64
C ARG A 47 0.79 12.89 3.49
N GLU A 48 0.77 14.21 3.39
CA GLU A 48 -0.47 14.99 3.25
C GLU A 48 -1.23 14.71 1.94
N ASP A 49 -0.55 14.15 0.93
CA ASP A 49 -1.15 13.77 -0.34
C ASP A 49 -1.85 12.39 -0.31
N GLY A 50 -1.94 11.76 0.86
CA GLY A 50 -2.56 10.44 1.05
C GLY A 50 -1.64 9.26 0.70
N THR A 51 -0.38 9.54 0.32
CA THR A 51 0.63 8.49 0.10
C THR A 51 1.37 8.14 1.37
N VAL A 52 1.96 6.95 1.41
CA VAL A 52 2.83 6.51 2.50
C VAL A 52 4.20 6.17 1.96
N ALA A 53 5.21 6.91 2.42
CA ALA A 53 6.60 6.60 2.11
C ALA A 53 7.12 5.54 3.08
N TRP A 54 7.66 4.45 2.55
CA TRP A 54 8.27 3.39 3.35
C TRP A 54 9.43 2.75 2.58
N LYS A 55 10.61 2.67 3.22
CA LYS A 55 11.86 2.26 2.56
C LYS A 55 12.10 3.06 1.28
N ALA A 56 12.17 2.38 0.14
CA ALA A 56 12.35 2.96 -1.19
C ALA A 56 11.02 3.10 -1.97
N TYR A 57 9.88 2.79 -1.35
CA TYR A 57 8.57 2.78 -1.98
C TYR A 57 7.74 4.01 -1.58
N LEU A 58 6.82 4.40 -2.46
CA LEU A 58 5.80 5.40 -2.20
C LEU A 58 4.44 4.81 -2.53
N PHE A 59 3.75 4.31 -1.51
CA PHE A 59 2.46 3.68 -1.72
C PHE A 59 1.35 4.73 -1.79
N ASP A 60 0.52 4.68 -2.82
CA ASP A 60 -0.64 5.57 -2.98
C ASP A 60 -1.99 4.83 -2.90
N GLY A 61 -1.96 3.50 -2.84
CA GLY A 61 -3.16 2.71 -2.64
C GLY A 61 -2.88 1.25 -2.30
N TRP A 62 -3.89 0.59 -1.74
CA TRP A 62 -3.85 -0.83 -1.40
C TRP A 62 -5.10 -1.56 -1.86
N GLY A 63 -5.04 -2.89 -1.92
CA GLY A 63 -6.17 -3.75 -2.22
C GLY A 63 -6.00 -5.11 -1.58
N ASN A 64 -7.05 -5.91 -1.56
CA ASN A 64 -6.95 -7.29 -1.10
C ASN A 64 -6.17 -8.10 -2.14
N VAL A 65 -5.35 -9.05 -1.68
CA VAL A 65 -4.86 -10.12 -2.57
C VAL A 65 -6.11 -10.85 -3.07
N LEU A 66 -6.37 -10.84 -4.37
CA LEU A 66 -7.44 -11.62 -4.97
C LEU A 66 -7.11 -13.10 -4.75
N GLY A 67 -7.51 -13.64 -3.60
CA GLY A 67 -7.48 -15.06 -3.32
C GLY A 67 -8.45 -15.74 -4.26
N GLY A 68 -7.90 -16.59 -5.14
CA GLY A 68 -8.66 -17.63 -5.83
C GLY A 68 -8.90 -18.81 -4.91
#